data_AF-A0A3M5GHP5-F1
#
_entry.id   AF-A0A3M5GHP5-F1
#
_cell.length_a   1.000
_cell.length_b   1.000
_cell.length_c   1.000
_cell.angle_alpha   90.00
_cell.angle_beta   90.00
_cell.angle_gamma   90.00
#
_symmetry.space_group_name_H-M   'P 1'
#
loop_
_entity.id
_entity.type
_entity.pdbx_description
1 polymer ?
#
loop_
_entity_poly.entity_id
_entity_poly.type
_entity_poly.pdbx_seq_one_letter_code
_entity_poly.pdbx_strand_id
1 'polypeptide(L)'
;MFCKLSISQKLYFSFVAIVVLIAVLVFSAYRGFEQVEYATNSNVHTYQVLSDAQLALEQLINIETGMRGFVIASKDAFLEPLLAGEKRFTEELDSLKRLTADNPEQQRRLASLGETQKRWLDEDIHPIIALRRDLTARNMSDDELDNRITSGADKAKMDSMRALLAEISATENKLLVERTQNMLDAKHFAIMILMCGGLAAALLSAILATALGRSTTARLQLAIDAATAIANGKLDTVIDTSSHDELPKAFDRMQNRLREMIQQIS
;
A
#
# COMPACT_ATOMS: atom_id res chain seq x y z
N MET A 1 19.06 10.12 -38.88
CA MET A 1 17.72 10.73 -39.08
C MET A 1 17.60 12.12 -38.43
N PHE A 2 18.14 12.35 -37.22
CA PHE A 2 18.14 13.66 -36.54
C PHE A 2 18.87 14.81 -37.26
N CYS A 3 19.79 14.54 -38.20
CA CYS A 3 20.52 15.59 -38.90
C CYS A 3 19.69 16.38 -39.93
N LYS A 4 18.50 15.90 -40.34
CA LYS A 4 17.63 16.55 -41.34
C LYS A 4 16.46 17.36 -40.75
N LEU A 5 16.28 17.37 -39.43
CA LEU A 5 15.18 18.09 -38.76
C LEU A 5 15.54 19.56 -38.48
N SER A 6 14.57 20.46 -38.59
CA SER A 6 14.73 21.87 -38.24
C SER A 6 14.98 22.04 -36.74
N ILE A 7 15.56 23.17 -36.33
CA ILE A 7 15.85 23.46 -34.91
C ILE A 7 14.57 23.35 -34.06
N SER A 8 13.46 23.91 -34.54
CA SER A 8 12.17 23.88 -33.84
C SER A 8 11.64 22.45 -33.65
N GLN A 9 11.80 21.58 -34.65
CA GLN A 9 11.39 20.17 -34.54
C GLN A 9 12.25 19.41 -33.53
N LYS A 10 13.57 19.64 -33.51
CA LYS A 10 14.47 19.04 -32.52
C LYS A 10 14.09 19.45 -31.09
N LEU A 11 13.79 20.74 -30.89
CA LEU A 11 13.38 21.29 -29.60
C LEU A 11 12.05 20.68 -29.13
N TYR A 12 11.07 20.55 -30.04
CA TYR A 12 9.79 19.92 -29.75
C TYR A 12 9.93 18.44 -29.36
N PHE A 13 10.66 17.63 -30.13
CA PHE A 13 10.88 16.21 -29.79
C PHE A 13 11.62 16.03 -28.46
N SER A 14 12.56 16.91 -28.16
CA SER A 14 13.31 16.90 -26.88
C SER A 14 12.38 17.19 -25.70
N PHE A 15 11.53 18.21 -25.83
CA PHE A 15 10.58 18.58 -24.81
C PHE A 15 9.53 17.48 -24.59
N VAL A 16 8.96 16.92 -25.66
CA VAL A 16 8.01 15.81 -25.58
C VAL A 16 8.64 14.58 -24.91
N ALA A 17 9.88 14.24 -25.24
CA ALA A 17 10.57 13.10 -24.63
C ALA A 17 10.72 13.28 -23.11
N ILE A 18 11.07 14.48 -22.64
CA ILE A 18 11.18 14.80 -21.21
C ILE A 18 9.82 14.71 -20.53
N VAL A 19 8.77 15.27 -21.13
CA VAL A 19 7.40 15.23 -20.58
C VAL A 19 6.90 13.78 -20.46
N VAL A 20 7.11 12.95 -21.49
CA VAL A 20 6.73 11.52 -21.45
C VAL A 20 7.50 10.79 -20.35
N LEU A 21 8.80 11.05 -20.21
CA LEU A 21 9.61 10.45 -19.15
C LEU A 21 9.10 10.83 -17.76
N ILE A 22 8.81 12.13 -17.54
CA ILE A 22 8.23 12.61 -16.28
C ILE A 22 6.87 11.96 -16.03
N ALA A 23 6.01 11.85 -17.04
CA ALA A 23 4.71 11.20 -16.90
C ALA A 23 4.83 9.73 -16.49
N VAL A 24 5.79 8.98 -17.05
CA VAL A 24 6.08 7.60 -16.65
C VAL A 24 6.57 7.52 -15.21
N LEU A 25 7.46 8.43 -14.79
CA LEU A 25 7.95 8.48 -13.41
C LEU A 25 6.83 8.80 -12.41
N VAL A 26 5.99 9.79 -12.73
CA VAL A 26 4.83 10.18 -11.90
C VAL A 26 3.82 9.03 -11.82
N PHE A 27 3.49 8.39 -12.93
CA PHE A 27 2.59 7.25 -12.95
C PHE A 27 3.14 6.07 -12.13
N SER A 28 4.44 5.77 -12.26
CA SER A 28 5.10 4.73 -11.46
C SER A 28 5.08 5.06 -9.97
N ALA A 29 5.30 6.32 -9.59
CA ALA A 29 5.21 6.75 -8.20
C ALA A 29 3.78 6.63 -7.66
N TYR A 30 2.78 7.04 -8.45
CA TYR A 30 1.37 6.95 -8.10
C TYR A 30 0.93 5.50 -7.82
N ARG A 31 1.34 4.55 -8.66
CA ARG A 31 1.07 3.11 -8.46
C ARG A 31 1.71 2.57 -7.18
N GLY A 32 2.89 3.07 -6.81
CA GLY A 32 3.53 2.75 -5.53
C GLY A 32 2.75 3.27 -4.33
N PHE A 33 2.14 4.46 -4.44
CA PHE A 33 1.32 5.05 -3.37
C PHE A 33 -0.05 4.36 -3.19
N GLU A 34 -0.75 3.99 -4.26
CA GLU A 34 -2.01 3.23 -4.16
C GLU A 34 -1.83 1.92 -3.37
N GLN A 35 -0.71 1.22 -3.59
CA GLN A 35 -0.41 -0.03 -2.90
C GLN A 35 -0.19 0.17 -1.38
N VAL A 36 0.30 1.34 -0.96
CA VAL A 36 0.51 1.71 0.45
C VAL A 36 -0.81 2.05 1.13
N GLU A 37 -1.72 2.74 0.44
CA GLU A 37 -3.03 3.10 1.00
C GLU A 37 -3.92 1.86 1.19
N TYR A 38 -3.96 0.96 0.20
CA TYR A 38 -4.69 -0.31 0.30
C TYR A 38 -4.17 -1.21 1.43
N ALA A 39 -2.84 -1.28 1.59
CA ALA A 39 -2.22 -2.02 2.69
C ALA A 39 -2.59 -1.41 4.05
N THR A 40 -2.65 -0.08 4.17
CA THR A 40 -2.96 0.59 5.44
C THR A 40 -4.38 0.27 5.92
N ASN A 41 -5.39 0.38 5.04
CA ASN A 41 -6.78 0.08 5.40
C ASN A 41 -6.99 -1.41 5.70
N SER A 42 -6.35 -2.29 4.92
CA SER A 42 -6.38 -3.74 5.16
C SER A 42 -5.70 -4.14 6.46
N ASN A 43 -4.63 -3.44 6.86
CA ASN A 43 -3.94 -3.69 8.13
C ASN A 43 -4.82 -3.32 9.32
N VAL A 44 -5.52 -2.17 9.25
CA VAL A 44 -6.49 -1.78 10.30
C VAL A 44 -7.55 -2.87 10.47
N HIS A 45 -8.08 -3.39 9.37
CA HIS A 45 -9.04 -4.48 9.40
C HIS A 45 -8.47 -5.76 10.06
N THR A 46 -7.28 -6.20 9.66
CA THR A 46 -6.61 -7.36 10.28
C THR A 46 -6.40 -7.14 11.78
N TYR A 47 -5.98 -5.94 12.21
CA TYR A 47 -5.82 -5.65 13.63
C TYR A 47 -7.15 -5.66 14.40
N GLN A 48 -8.25 -5.24 13.78
CA GLN A 48 -9.59 -5.36 14.37
C GLN A 48 -9.97 -6.84 14.58
N VAL A 49 -9.78 -7.69 13.57
CA VAL A 49 -10.08 -9.14 13.70
C VAL A 49 -9.21 -9.78 14.79
N LEU A 50 -7.91 -9.47 14.84
CA LEU A 50 -7.02 -9.98 15.88
C LEU A 50 -7.41 -9.49 17.28
N SER A 51 -7.85 -8.24 17.40
CA SER A 51 -8.32 -7.67 18.66
C SER A 51 -9.60 -8.36 19.14
N ASP A 52 -10.61 -8.50 18.28
CA ASP A 52 -11.88 -9.14 18.63
C ASP A 52 -11.68 -10.63 18.98
N ALA A 53 -10.75 -11.32 18.30
CA ALA A 53 -10.38 -12.70 18.65
C ALA A 53 -9.73 -12.80 20.04
N GLN A 54 -8.87 -11.83 20.38
CA GLN A 54 -8.26 -11.76 21.71
C GLN A 54 -9.30 -11.42 22.79
N LEU A 55 -10.23 -10.49 22.51
CA LEU A 55 -11.32 -10.15 23.42
C LEU A 55 -12.27 -11.34 23.62
N ALA A 56 -12.60 -12.08 22.57
CA ALA A 56 -13.38 -13.31 22.68
C ALA A 56 -12.69 -14.34 23.58
N LEU A 57 -11.36 -14.53 23.44
CA LEU A 57 -10.59 -15.39 24.34
C LEU A 57 -10.64 -14.90 25.79
N GLU A 58 -10.50 -13.60 26.02
CA GLU A 58 -10.61 -13.00 27.34
C GLU A 58 -11.97 -13.28 27.99
N GLN A 59 -13.07 -13.18 27.23
CA GLN A 59 -14.40 -13.48 27.75
C GLN A 59 -14.57 -14.95 28.12
N LEU A 60 -14.03 -15.87 27.33
CA LEU A 60 -14.00 -17.30 27.70
C LEU A 60 -13.23 -17.53 29.01
N ILE A 61 -12.11 -16.84 29.20
CA ILE A 61 -11.33 -16.91 30.46
C ILE A 61 -12.14 -16.32 31.62
N ASN A 62 -12.86 -15.22 31.43
CA ASN A 62 -13.72 -14.62 32.46
C ASN A 62 -14.86 -15.55 32.86
N ILE A 63 -15.46 -16.28 31.92
CA ILE A 63 -16.45 -17.33 32.19
C ILE A 63 -15.85 -18.43 33.06
N GLU A 64 -14.70 -18.98 32.66
CA GLU A 64 -14.01 -20.03 33.41
C GLU A 64 -13.63 -19.54 34.82
N THR A 65 -13.13 -18.31 34.92
CA THR A 65 -12.71 -17.68 36.18
C THR A 65 -13.88 -17.46 37.12
N GLY A 66 -15.02 -16.98 36.60
CA GLY A 66 -16.23 -16.78 37.40
C GLY A 66 -16.81 -18.10 37.91
N MET A 67 -16.87 -19.12 37.04
CA MET A 67 -17.28 -20.47 37.43
C MET A 67 -16.39 -21.01 38.54
N ARG A 68 -15.06 -20.99 38.38
CA ARG A 68 -14.11 -21.51 39.38
C ARG A 68 -14.19 -20.72 40.68
N GLY A 69 -14.32 -19.40 40.61
CA GLY A 69 -14.51 -18.54 41.79
C GLY A 69 -15.78 -18.89 42.57
N PHE A 70 -16.89 -19.13 41.86
CA PHE A 70 -18.14 -19.58 42.47
C PHE A 70 -18.02 -20.96 43.11
N VAL A 71 -17.39 -21.91 42.42
CA VAL A 71 -17.13 -23.26 42.93
C VAL A 71 -16.38 -23.21 44.27
N ILE A 72 -15.35 -22.36 44.38
CA ILE A 72 -14.52 -22.23 45.58
C ILE A 72 -15.27 -21.49 46.70
N ALA A 73 -15.87 -20.34 46.38
CA ALA A 73 -16.38 -19.42 47.40
C ALA A 73 -17.86 -19.61 47.73
N SER A 74 -18.63 -20.28 46.87
CA SER A 74 -20.09 -20.45 46.97
C SER A 74 -20.87 -19.14 47.13
N LYS A 75 -20.37 -18.05 46.54
CA LYS A 75 -20.99 -16.73 46.59
C LYS A 75 -21.33 -16.27 45.18
N ASP A 76 -22.58 -15.87 44.96
CA ASP A 76 -23.07 -15.43 43.65
C ASP A 76 -22.30 -14.23 43.07
N ALA A 77 -21.66 -13.41 43.90
CA ALA A 77 -20.79 -12.31 43.44
C ALA A 77 -19.66 -12.79 42.50
N PHE A 78 -19.20 -14.04 42.64
CA PHE A 78 -18.19 -14.60 41.74
C PHE A 78 -18.77 -15.01 40.36
N LEU A 79 -20.09 -15.01 40.18
CA LEU A 79 -20.72 -15.27 38.89
C LEU A 79 -20.79 -14.02 38.00
N GLU A 80 -20.48 -12.83 38.52
CA GLU A 80 -20.51 -11.59 37.72
C GLU A 80 -19.61 -11.64 36.47
N PRO A 81 -18.34 -12.09 36.55
CA PRO A 81 -17.49 -12.21 35.36
C PRO A 81 -18.01 -13.23 34.35
N LEU A 82 -18.67 -14.28 34.82
CA LEU A 82 -19.27 -15.30 33.97
C LEU A 82 -20.45 -14.75 33.18
N LEU A 83 -21.40 -14.12 33.86
CA LEU A 83 -22.59 -13.56 33.21
C LEU A 83 -22.22 -12.44 32.22
N ALA A 84 -21.26 -11.59 32.59
CA ALA A 84 -20.74 -10.57 31.69
C ALA A 84 -19.99 -11.18 30.49
N GLY A 85 -19.17 -12.21 30.75
CA GLY A 85 -18.39 -12.91 29.73
C GLY A 85 -19.25 -13.61 28.69
N GLU A 86 -20.34 -14.28 29.08
CA GLU A 86 -21.26 -14.95 28.14
C GLU A 86 -21.87 -13.95 27.14
N LYS A 87 -22.32 -12.79 27.64
CA LYS A 87 -22.89 -11.73 26.81
C LYS A 87 -21.84 -11.15 25.87
N ARG A 88 -20.69 -10.73 26.42
CA ARG A 88 -19.64 -10.09 25.62
C ARG A 88 -19.05 -11.05 24.59
N PHE A 89 -18.85 -12.32 24.93
CA PHE A 89 -18.40 -13.32 23.96
C PHE A 89 -19.32 -13.41 22.74
N THR A 90 -20.63 -13.34 22.95
CA THR A 90 -21.62 -13.35 21.86
C THR A 90 -21.45 -12.11 20.96
N GLU A 91 -21.26 -10.94 21.57
CA GLU A 91 -21.01 -9.67 20.85
C GLU A 91 -19.71 -9.73 20.02
N GLU A 92 -18.62 -10.24 20.59
CA GLU A 92 -17.34 -10.41 19.90
C GLU A 92 -17.43 -11.44 18.77
N LEU A 93 -18.13 -12.56 18.99
CA LEU A 93 -18.33 -13.59 17.97
C LEU A 93 -19.10 -13.05 16.76
N ASP A 94 -20.14 -12.25 17.01
CA ASP A 94 -20.90 -11.61 15.93
C ASP A 94 -20.09 -10.52 15.22
N SER A 95 -19.22 -9.80 15.95
CA SER A 95 -18.28 -8.85 15.34
C SER A 95 -17.30 -9.57 14.41
N LEU A 96 -16.67 -10.64 14.88
CA LEU A 96 -15.77 -11.47 14.08
C LEU A 96 -16.45 -12.02 12.81
N LYS A 97 -17.71 -12.47 12.92
CA LYS A 97 -18.48 -12.94 11.76
C LYS A 97 -18.73 -11.83 10.74
N ARG A 98 -19.03 -10.60 11.19
CA ARG A 98 -19.21 -9.45 10.28
C ARG A 98 -17.91 -9.03 9.63
N LEU A 99 -16.81 -8.96 10.39
CA LEU A 99 -15.51 -8.56 9.89
C LEU A 99 -14.97 -9.56 8.87
N THR A 100 -15.17 -10.86 9.09
CA THR A 100 -14.66 -11.93 8.21
C THR A 100 -15.70 -12.48 7.24
N ALA A 101 -16.72 -11.69 6.89
CA ALA A 101 -17.85 -12.14 6.06
C ALA A 101 -17.44 -12.59 4.65
N ASP A 102 -16.31 -12.10 4.16
CA ASP A 102 -15.71 -12.43 2.86
C ASP A 102 -14.86 -13.71 2.88
N ASN A 103 -14.66 -14.32 4.06
CA ASN A 103 -13.80 -15.48 4.24
C ASN A 103 -14.59 -16.72 4.74
N PRO A 104 -15.01 -17.63 3.82
CA PRO A 104 -15.81 -18.81 4.18
C PRO A 104 -15.16 -19.74 5.20
N GLU A 105 -13.83 -19.85 5.20
CA GLU A 105 -13.11 -20.71 6.15
C GLU A 105 -13.13 -20.11 7.56
N GLN A 106 -12.94 -18.78 7.68
CA GLN A 106 -13.10 -18.09 8.98
C GLN A 106 -14.54 -18.23 9.49
N GLN A 107 -15.55 -18.10 8.63
CA GLN A 107 -16.96 -18.31 9.03
C GLN A 107 -17.20 -19.71 9.58
N ARG A 108 -16.60 -20.74 8.96
CA ARG A 108 -16.69 -22.13 9.43
C ARG A 108 -16.07 -22.30 10.82
N ARG A 109 -14.88 -21.70 11.05
CA ARG A 109 -14.20 -21.73 12.34
C ARG A 109 -14.99 -21.01 13.43
N LEU A 110 -15.54 -19.84 13.10
CA LEU A 110 -16.39 -19.06 14.01
C LEU A 110 -17.71 -19.78 14.34
N ALA A 111 -18.30 -20.50 13.39
CA ALA A 111 -19.46 -21.35 13.65
C ALA A 111 -19.12 -22.48 14.64
N SER A 112 -18.01 -23.17 14.41
CA SER A 112 -17.50 -24.23 15.31
C SER A 112 -17.17 -23.69 16.70
N LEU A 113 -16.58 -22.48 16.78
CA LEU A 113 -16.27 -21.79 18.03
C LEU A 113 -17.55 -21.51 18.82
N GLY A 114 -18.58 -20.96 18.18
CA GLY A 114 -19.88 -20.69 18.81
C GLY A 114 -20.60 -21.96 19.28
N GLU A 115 -20.59 -23.02 18.47
CA GLU A 115 -21.18 -24.32 18.87
C GLU A 115 -20.44 -24.94 20.05
N THR A 116 -19.11 -24.88 20.04
CA THR A 116 -18.28 -25.40 21.13
C THR A 116 -18.47 -24.62 22.42
N GLN A 117 -18.57 -23.28 22.33
CA GLN A 117 -18.87 -22.44 23.49
C GLN A 117 -20.25 -22.74 24.07
N LYS A 118 -21.27 -22.92 23.22
CA LYS A 118 -22.61 -23.27 23.68
C LYS A 118 -22.62 -24.60 24.43
N ARG A 119 -22.01 -25.64 23.85
CA ARG A 119 -21.88 -26.94 24.52
C ARG A 119 -21.09 -26.86 25.82
N TRP A 120 -20.06 -26.02 25.87
CA TRP A 120 -19.28 -25.80 27.09
C TRP A 120 -20.12 -25.18 28.20
N LEU A 121 -20.97 -24.20 27.88
CA LEU A 121 -21.91 -23.64 28.85
C LEU A 121 -22.95 -24.67 29.31
N ASP A 122 -23.63 -25.30 28.35
CA ASP A 122 -24.79 -26.16 28.59
C ASP A 122 -24.42 -27.49 29.26
N GLU A 123 -23.28 -28.08 28.92
CA GLU A 123 -22.87 -29.42 29.36
C GLU A 123 -21.93 -29.38 30.58
N ASP A 124 -21.15 -28.31 30.74
CA ASP A 124 -20.13 -28.23 31.80
C ASP A 124 -20.41 -27.09 32.78
N ILE A 125 -20.38 -25.84 32.33
CA ILE A 125 -20.36 -24.67 33.23
C ILE A 125 -21.64 -24.55 34.06
N HIS A 126 -22.81 -24.50 33.43
CA HIS A 126 -24.07 -24.36 34.17
C HIS A 126 -24.38 -25.58 35.04
N PRO A 127 -24.17 -26.83 34.58
CA PRO A 127 -24.30 -28.00 35.44
C PRO A 127 -23.36 -28.01 36.65
N ILE A 128 -22.11 -27.57 36.52
CA ILE A 128 -21.17 -27.45 37.64
C ILE A 128 -21.68 -26.44 38.68
N ILE A 129 -22.18 -25.29 38.23
CA ILE A 129 -22.76 -24.26 39.11
C ILE A 129 -24.01 -24.79 39.82
N ALA A 130 -24.90 -25.47 39.10
CA ALA A 130 -26.10 -26.06 39.66
C ALA A 130 -25.78 -27.12 40.72
N LEU A 131 -24.80 -28.00 40.43
CA LEU A 131 -24.33 -29.02 41.38
C LEU A 131 -23.76 -28.36 42.64
N ARG A 132 -22.90 -27.34 42.50
CA ARG A 132 -22.35 -26.63 43.67
C ARG A 132 -23.45 -25.99 44.52
N ARG A 133 -24.49 -25.42 43.90
CA ARG A 133 -25.65 -24.85 44.62
C ARG A 133 -26.42 -25.92 45.41
N ASP A 134 -26.70 -27.07 44.80
CA ASP A 134 -27.40 -28.18 45.47
C ASP A 134 -26.60 -28.71 46.67
N LEU A 135 -25.30 -28.97 46.48
CA LEU A 135 -24.41 -29.46 47.53
C LEU A 135 -24.30 -28.47 48.70
N THR A 136 -24.18 -27.18 48.40
CA THR A 136 -24.15 -26.12 49.43
C THR A 136 -25.47 -26.04 50.19
N ALA A 137 -26.61 -26.12 49.50
CA ALA A 137 -27.94 -26.08 50.13
C ALA A 137 -28.21 -27.29 51.02
N ARG A 138 -27.71 -28.47 50.63
CA ARG A 138 -27.90 -29.73 51.35
C ARG A 138 -26.78 -30.03 52.36
N ASN A 139 -25.77 -29.17 52.43
CA ASN A 139 -24.57 -29.32 53.27
C ASN A 139 -23.89 -30.69 53.08
N MET A 140 -23.73 -31.09 51.83
CA MET A 140 -23.14 -32.38 51.41
C MET A 140 -21.66 -32.26 51.06
N SER A 141 -20.99 -33.42 50.92
CA SER A 141 -19.59 -33.51 50.49
C SER A 141 -19.42 -33.05 49.04
N ASP A 142 -18.23 -32.55 48.72
CA ASP A 142 -17.85 -32.05 47.39
C ASP A 142 -17.34 -33.15 46.43
N ASP A 143 -17.34 -34.43 46.85
CA ASP A 143 -16.76 -35.55 46.09
C ASP A 143 -17.31 -35.65 44.65
N GLU A 144 -18.61 -35.42 44.44
CA GLU A 144 -19.23 -35.46 43.10
C GLU A 144 -18.76 -34.28 42.23
N LEU A 145 -18.61 -33.11 42.83
CA LEU A 145 -18.15 -31.89 42.17
C LEU A 145 -16.67 -32.01 41.79
N ASP A 146 -15.85 -32.52 42.69
CA ASP A 146 -14.42 -32.76 42.47
C ASP A 146 -14.19 -33.78 41.36
N ASN A 147 -14.96 -34.86 41.32
CA ASN A 147 -14.91 -35.84 40.23
C ASN A 147 -15.28 -35.20 38.88
N ARG A 148 -16.30 -34.33 38.85
CA ARG A 148 -16.71 -33.66 37.62
C ARG A 148 -15.66 -32.67 37.12
N ILE A 149 -15.06 -31.87 37.99
CA ILE A 149 -13.99 -30.93 37.62
C ILE A 149 -12.72 -31.68 37.21
N THR A 150 -12.37 -32.76 37.91
CA THR A 150 -11.17 -33.56 37.62
C THR A 150 -11.30 -34.36 36.32
N SER A 151 -12.52 -34.60 35.83
CA SER A 151 -12.75 -35.22 34.52
C SER A 151 -12.15 -34.41 33.35
N GLY A 152 -11.96 -33.10 33.52
CA GLY A 152 -11.34 -32.20 32.55
C GLY A 152 -12.17 -31.95 31.28
N ALA A 153 -13.46 -32.29 31.28
CA ALA A 153 -14.35 -32.07 30.12
C ALA A 153 -14.48 -30.58 29.75
N ASP A 154 -14.62 -29.72 30.75
CA ASP A 154 -14.65 -28.26 30.62
C ASP A 154 -13.33 -27.73 30.02
N LYS A 155 -12.20 -28.24 30.51
CA LYS A 155 -10.87 -27.88 30.03
C LYS A 155 -10.68 -28.27 28.57
N ALA A 156 -11.10 -29.47 28.16
CA ALA A 156 -10.94 -29.94 26.80
C ALA A 156 -11.67 -29.04 25.78
N LYS A 157 -12.90 -28.60 26.11
CA LYS A 157 -13.65 -27.65 25.27
C LYS A 157 -13.00 -26.28 25.25
N MET A 158 -12.51 -25.78 26.39
CA MET A 158 -11.77 -24.52 26.44
C MET A 158 -10.49 -24.56 25.60
N ASP A 159 -9.72 -25.65 25.66
CA ASP A 159 -8.51 -25.81 24.84
C ASP A 159 -8.84 -25.90 23.35
N SER A 160 -9.96 -26.52 22.97
CA SER A 160 -10.46 -26.51 21.59
C SER A 160 -10.82 -25.10 21.12
N MET A 161 -11.49 -24.28 21.94
CA MET A 161 -11.79 -22.89 21.62
C MET A 161 -10.53 -22.03 21.49
N ARG A 162 -9.54 -22.23 22.37
CA ARG A 162 -8.21 -21.59 22.26
C ARG A 162 -7.54 -21.93 20.92
N ALA A 163 -7.60 -23.19 20.51
CA ALA A 163 -7.03 -23.62 19.23
C ALA A 163 -7.74 -22.96 18.04
N LEU A 164 -9.08 -22.91 18.04
CA LEU A 164 -9.85 -22.23 16.99
C LEU A 164 -9.51 -20.74 16.88
N LEU A 165 -9.41 -20.03 18.01
CA LEU A 165 -9.03 -18.61 18.03
C LEU A 165 -7.58 -18.39 17.59
N ALA A 166 -6.67 -19.30 17.93
CA ALA A 166 -5.29 -19.28 17.46
C ALA A 166 -5.22 -19.51 15.94
N GLU A 167 -6.02 -20.42 15.40
CA GLU A 167 -6.12 -20.65 13.96
C GLU A 167 -6.67 -19.43 13.20
N ILE A 168 -7.73 -18.80 13.73
CA ILE A 168 -8.29 -17.54 13.18
C ILE A 168 -7.19 -16.47 13.14
N SER A 169 -6.48 -16.28 14.26
CA SER A 169 -5.40 -15.30 14.38
C SER A 169 -4.20 -15.62 13.47
N ALA A 170 -3.86 -16.89 13.29
CA ALA A 170 -2.75 -17.32 12.44
C ALA A 170 -3.04 -17.02 10.96
N THR A 171 -4.28 -17.21 10.51
CA THR A 171 -4.71 -16.87 9.16
C THR A 171 -4.59 -15.36 8.89
N GLU A 172 -5.03 -14.53 9.83
CA GLU A 172 -4.91 -13.07 9.71
C GLU A 172 -3.45 -12.61 9.71
N ASN A 173 -2.61 -13.15 10.60
CA ASN A 173 -1.19 -12.81 10.65
C ASN A 173 -0.45 -13.22 9.36
N LYS A 174 -0.76 -14.38 8.79
CA LYS A 174 -0.18 -14.81 7.51
C LYS A 174 -0.53 -13.83 6.40
N LEU A 175 -1.79 -13.45 6.30
CA LEU A 175 -2.27 -12.51 5.29
C LEU A 175 -1.66 -11.11 5.47
N LEU A 176 -1.48 -10.67 6.71
CA LEU A 176 -0.79 -9.42 7.06
C LEU A 176 0.66 -9.42 6.57
N VAL A 177 1.40 -10.52 6.80
CA VAL A 177 2.79 -10.67 6.35
C VAL A 177 2.88 -10.65 4.83
N GLU A 178 2.03 -11.41 4.13
CA GLU A 178 2.00 -11.43 2.65
C GLU A 178 1.70 -10.04 2.07
N ARG A 179 0.70 -9.33 2.61
CA ARG A 179 0.35 -7.97 2.19
C ARG A 179 1.47 -6.97 2.44
N THR A 180 2.11 -7.08 3.60
CA THR A 180 3.24 -6.20 3.97
C THR A 180 4.43 -6.42 3.04
N GLN A 181 4.76 -7.67 2.72
CA GLN A 181 5.85 -7.98 1.79
C GLN A 181 5.58 -7.46 0.38
N ASN A 182 4.37 -7.69 -0.14
CA ASN A 182 3.97 -7.17 -1.46
C ASN A 182 4.05 -5.63 -1.53
N MET A 183 3.68 -4.94 -0.45
CA MET A 183 3.82 -3.48 -0.35
C MET A 183 5.29 -3.04 -0.36
N LEU A 184 6.16 -3.72 0.38
CA LEU A 184 7.60 -3.41 0.41
C LEU A 184 8.24 -3.63 -0.96
N ASP A 185 7.92 -4.73 -1.64
CA ASP A 185 8.45 -5.04 -2.97
C ASP A 185 8.00 -4.01 -4.01
N ALA A 186 6.72 -3.62 -3.99
CA ALA A 186 6.18 -2.57 -4.85
C ALA A 186 6.87 -1.20 -4.59
N LYS A 187 7.11 -0.87 -3.32
CA LYS A 187 7.83 0.35 -2.93
C LYS A 187 9.28 0.32 -3.43
N HIS A 188 9.99 -0.79 -3.25
CA HIS A 188 11.38 -0.92 -3.71
C HIS A 188 11.48 -0.77 -5.23
N PHE A 189 10.57 -1.41 -5.97
CA PHE A 189 10.50 -1.29 -7.41
C PHE A 189 10.23 0.16 -7.86
N ALA A 190 9.29 0.86 -7.23
CA ALA A 190 9.00 2.27 -7.52
C ALA A 190 10.20 3.19 -7.24
N ILE A 191 10.90 3.00 -6.12
CA ILE A 191 12.11 3.77 -5.78
C ILE A 191 13.23 3.51 -6.80
N MET A 192 13.42 2.25 -7.21
CA MET A 192 14.42 1.90 -8.21
C MET A 192 14.14 2.56 -9.56
N ILE A 193 12.88 2.54 -10.02
CA ILE A 193 12.46 3.24 -11.25
C ILE A 193 12.70 4.75 -11.13
N LEU A 194 12.37 5.36 -9.99
CA LEU A 194 12.58 6.80 -9.78
C LEU A 194 14.07 7.16 -9.80
N MET A 195 14.93 6.36 -9.16
CA MET A 195 16.38 6.56 -9.15
C MET A 195 16.99 6.42 -10.55
N CYS A 196 16.74 5.28 -11.21
CA CYS A 196 17.28 4.99 -12.54
C CYS A 196 16.69 5.94 -13.60
N GLY A 197 15.38 6.17 -13.56
CA GLY A 197 14.68 7.08 -14.46
C GLY A 197 15.09 8.53 -14.26
N GLY A 198 15.27 8.98 -13.02
CA GLY A 198 15.80 10.30 -12.69
C GLY A 198 17.23 10.50 -13.18
N LEU A 199 18.11 9.51 -12.99
CA LEU A 199 19.47 9.55 -13.52
C LEU A 199 19.48 9.59 -15.05
N ALA A 200 18.65 8.76 -15.70
CA ALA A 200 18.50 8.76 -17.15
C ALA A 200 17.96 10.10 -17.66
N ALA A 201 16.99 10.72 -16.96
CA ALA A 201 16.45 12.04 -17.26
C ALA A 201 17.54 13.11 -17.22
N ALA A 202 18.38 13.09 -16.18
CA ALA A 202 19.46 14.04 -16.00
C ALA A 202 20.52 13.90 -17.10
N LEU A 203 20.92 12.67 -17.43
CA LEU A 203 21.88 12.39 -18.51
C LEU A 203 21.33 12.80 -19.87
N LEU A 204 20.07 12.45 -20.17
CA LEU A 204 19.41 12.84 -21.42
C LEU A 204 19.32 14.36 -21.53
N SER A 205 18.96 15.04 -20.45
CA SER A 205 18.88 16.51 -20.40
C SER A 205 20.25 17.15 -20.63
N ALA A 206 21.32 16.61 -20.04
CA ALA A 206 22.68 17.11 -20.26
C ALA A 206 23.17 16.90 -21.71
N ILE A 207 22.88 15.73 -22.30
CA ILE A 207 23.20 15.43 -23.70
C ILE A 207 22.44 16.39 -24.63
N LEU A 208 21.14 16.56 -24.41
CA LEU A 208 20.31 17.46 -25.21
C LEU A 208 20.73 18.92 -25.05
N ALA A 209 21.01 19.38 -23.83
CA ALA A 209 21.46 20.74 -23.55
C ALA A 209 22.80 21.04 -24.24
N THR A 210 23.76 20.11 -24.17
CA THR A 210 25.07 20.28 -24.83
C THR A 210 24.97 20.20 -26.36
N ALA A 211 24.17 19.28 -26.91
CA ALA A 211 23.95 19.17 -28.35
C ALA A 211 23.23 20.40 -28.94
N LEU A 212 22.15 20.85 -28.29
CA LEU A 212 21.42 22.05 -28.67
C LEU A 212 22.32 23.28 -28.53
N GLY A 213 22.99 23.44 -27.39
CA GLY A 213 23.92 24.56 -27.14
C GLY A 213 25.01 24.66 -28.22
N ARG A 214 25.69 23.56 -28.54
CA ARG A 214 26.71 23.56 -29.61
C ARG A 214 26.12 23.90 -30.97
N SER A 215 24.95 23.36 -31.31
CA SER A 215 24.32 23.60 -32.62
C SER A 215 23.79 25.02 -32.80
N THR A 216 23.19 25.59 -31.74
CA THR A 216 22.64 26.95 -31.76
C THR A 216 23.77 27.96 -31.75
N THR A 217 24.77 27.81 -30.87
CA THR A 217 25.90 28.75 -30.81
C THR A 217 26.71 28.75 -32.11
N ALA A 218 27.00 27.59 -32.71
CA ALA A 218 27.72 27.54 -33.99
C ALA A 218 26.97 28.25 -35.12
N ARG A 219 25.63 28.13 -35.16
CA ARG A 219 24.78 28.79 -36.15
C ARG A 219 24.62 30.28 -35.89
N LEU A 220 24.55 30.69 -34.62
CA LEU A 220 24.52 32.10 -34.24
C LEU A 220 25.84 32.79 -34.61
N GLN A 221 26.97 32.11 -34.41
CA GLN A 221 28.28 32.61 -34.78
C GLN A 221 28.37 32.85 -36.30
N LEU A 222 27.92 31.89 -37.11
CA LEU A 222 27.83 32.03 -38.57
C LEU A 222 26.97 33.24 -39.00
N ALA A 223 25.83 33.44 -38.33
CA ALA A 223 24.96 34.60 -38.60
C ALA A 223 25.61 35.93 -38.18
N ILE A 224 26.30 35.96 -37.03
CA ILE A 224 27.05 37.13 -36.55
C ILE A 224 28.22 37.44 -37.49
N ASP A 225 28.96 36.43 -37.92
CA ASP A 225 30.09 36.56 -38.84
C ASP A 225 29.61 37.08 -40.22
N ALA A 226 28.51 36.54 -40.74
CA ALA A 226 27.88 37.01 -41.98
C ALA A 226 27.38 38.46 -41.85
N ALA A 227 26.71 38.82 -40.76
CA ALA A 227 26.27 40.18 -40.50
C ALA A 227 27.45 41.17 -40.38
N THR A 228 28.54 40.75 -39.72
CA THR A 228 29.77 41.53 -39.57
C THR A 228 30.49 41.70 -40.91
N ALA A 229 30.51 40.65 -41.75
CA ALA A 229 31.05 40.73 -43.11
C ALA A 229 30.27 41.73 -43.98
N ILE A 230 28.94 41.71 -43.91
CA ILE A 230 28.06 42.65 -44.61
C ILE A 230 28.27 44.08 -44.08
N ALA A 231 28.34 44.27 -42.76
CA ALA A 231 28.59 45.58 -42.14
C ALA A 231 29.96 46.16 -42.55
N ASN A 232 30.95 45.32 -42.78
CA ASN A 232 32.27 45.69 -43.28
C ASN A 232 32.34 45.78 -44.82
N GLY A 233 31.21 45.72 -45.53
CA GLY A 233 31.12 45.91 -46.98
C GLY A 233 31.48 44.69 -47.83
N LYS A 234 31.67 43.50 -47.23
CA LYS A 234 31.93 42.25 -47.97
C LYS A 234 30.60 41.55 -48.29
N LEU A 235 30.07 41.82 -49.48
CA LEU A 235 28.78 41.31 -49.97
C LEU A 235 28.90 40.04 -50.83
N ASP A 236 30.09 39.44 -50.88
CA ASP A 236 30.43 38.34 -51.81
C ASP A 236 30.67 37.02 -51.07
N THR A 237 30.38 36.99 -49.77
CA THR A 237 30.49 35.77 -48.97
C THR A 237 29.42 34.78 -49.39
N VAL A 238 29.84 33.59 -49.84
CA VAL A 238 28.92 32.51 -50.21
C VAL A 238 28.27 31.98 -48.93
N ILE A 239 26.99 32.31 -48.73
CA ILE A 239 26.18 31.77 -47.64
C ILE A 239 25.58 30.45 -48.11
N ASP A 240 25.88 29.36 -47.40
CA ASP A 240 25.30 28.05 -47.71
C ASP A 240 23.80 28.02 -47.39
N THR A 241 22.97 28.15 -48.42
CA THR A 241 21.50 28.14 -48.34
C THR A 241 20.90 26.74 -48.47
N SER A 242 21.71 25.69 -48.59
CA SER A 242 21.23 24.29 -48.69
C SER A 242 20.61 23.77 -47.38
N SER A 243 20.83 24.49 -46.28
CA SER A 243 20.19 24.22 -44.98
C SER A 243 18.67 24.52 -45.00
N HIS A 244 17.88 23.70 -44.31
CA HIS A 244 16.44 23.93 -44.12
C HIS A 244 16.10 25.06 -43.13
N ASP A 245 17.11 25.76 -42.59
CA ASP A 245 16.91 26.88 -41.67
C ASP A 245 16.56 28.19 -42.41
N GLU A 246 15.74 29.01 -41.75
CA GLU A 246 15.32 30.32 -42.27
C GLU A 246 16.41 31.40 -42.20
N LEU A 247 17.37 31.27 -41.27
CA LEU A 247 18.41 32.28 -41.03
C LEU A 247 19.36 32.47 -42.23
N PRO A 248 20.04 31.44 -42.77
CA PRO A 248 20.92 31.60 -43.94
C PRO A 248 20.16 32.14 -45.17
N LYS A 249 18.92 31.68 -45.36
CA LYS A 249 18.04 32.13 -46.46
C LYS A 249 17.64 33.60 -46.32
N ALA A 250 17.45 34.08 -45.09
CA ALA A 250 17.14 35.49 -44.82
C ALA A 250 18.35 36.39 -45.09
N PHE A 251 19.56 35.96 -44.69
CA PHE A 251 20.79 36.70 -44.96
C PHE A 251 21.16 36.73 -46.45
N ASP A 252 20.96 35.64 -47.18
CA ASP A 252 21.15 35.60 -48.64
C ASP A 252 20.19 36.57 -49.36
N ARG A 253 18.89 36.58 -48.98
CA ARG A 253 17.93 37.58 -49.49
C ARG A 253 18.35 39.02 -49.15
N MET A 254 18.89 39.26 -47.96
CA MET A 254 19.38 40.58 -47.55
C MET A 254 20.60 41.01 -48.36
N GLN A 255 21.58 40.14 -48.57
CA GLN A 255 22.77 40.43 -49.38
C GLN A 255 22.41 40.74 -50.83
N ASN A 256 21.55 39.93 -51.45
CA ASN A 256 21.11 40.14 -52.82
C ASN A 256 20.40 41.50 -52.98
N ARG A 257 19.53 41.86 -52.04
CA ARG A 257 18.83 43.14 -52.06
C ARG A 257 19.76 44.34 -51.86
N LEU A 258 20.76 44.22 -50.97
CA LEU A 258 21.77 45.26 -50.79
C LEU A 258 22.64 45.43 -52.05
N ARG A 259 23.01 44.34 -52.72
CA ARG A 259 23.78 44.38 -53.96
C ARG A 259 22.99 45.03 -55.10
N GLU A 260 21.70 44.70 -55.25
CA GLU A 260 20.81 45.37 -56.19
C GLU A 260 20.68 46.88 -55.91
N MET A 261 20.54 47.27 -54.64
CA MET A 261 20.48 48.70 -54.27
C MET A 261 21.77 49.44 -54.59
N ILE A 262 22.94 48.82 -54.38
CA ILE A 262 24.24 49.43 -54.73
C ILE A 262 24.37 49.60 -56.25
N GLN A 263 23.96 48.60 -57.04
CA GLN A 263 23.99 48.66 -58.51
C GLN A 263 23.02 49.71 -59.10
N GLN A 264 21.95 50.07 -58.40
CA GLN A 264 21.03 51.13 -58.82
C GLN A 264 21.55 52.54 -58.54
N ILE A 265 22.53 52.69 -57.65
CA ILE A 265 23.09 53.99 -57.24
C ILE A 265 24.40 54.31 -57.99
N SER A 266 25.11 53.30 -58.51
CA SER A 266 26.29 53.45 -59.39
C SER A 266 25.92 53.67 -60.84
#